data_AF-A0A5C6ZJZ5-F1
#
_entry.id   AF-A0A5C6ZJZ5-F1
#
_cell.length_a   1.000
_cell.length_b   1.000
_cell.length_c   1.000
_cell.angle_alpha   90.00
_cell.angle_beta   90.00
_cell.angle_gamma   90.00
#
_symmetry.space_group_name_H-M   'P 1'
#
loop_
_entity.id
_entity.type
_entity.pdbx_description
1 polymer ?
#
loop_
_entity_poly.entity_id
_entity_poly.type
_entity_poly.pdbx_seq_one_letter_code
_entity_poly.pdbx_strand_id
1 'polypeptide(L)'
;MISFLLLTTSSQSQQSTSKANDRLRVEAETGNPTSVINDGYIELNVLGGTPPFSFKWSNRETALESNKASGLVEGIPYEVIITDSQNKSISRSYTVKAQSITETFNSKFDPLFTLMSSVLF
;
A
#
# COMPACT_ATOMS: atom_id res chain seq x y z
N MET A 1 -57.09 6.19 13.57
CA MET A 1 -55.68 6.07 14.03
C MET A 1 -55.00 5.03 13.15
N ILE A 2 -53.77 5.33 12.72
CA ILE A 2 -52.72 4.41 12.17
C ILE A 2 -52.91 4.07 10.67
N SER A 3 -52.21 4.75 9.75
CA SER A 3 -50.82 4.54 9.28
C SER A 3 -50.70 3.26 8.43
N PHE A 4 -50.15 3.25 7.21
CA PHE A 4 -48.81 3.69 6.84
C PHE A 4 -48.71 4.01 5.34
N LEU A 5 -48.13 5.17 5.06
CA LEU A 5 -47.53 5.54 3.78
C LEU A 5 -46.24 4.72 3.62
N LEU A 6 -46.24 3.69 2.76
CA LEU A 6 -45.00 2.99 2.38
C LEU A 6 -44.52 3.55 1.04
N LEU A 7 -43.48 4.37 1.16
CA LEU A 7 -42.70 4.94 0.08
C LEU A 7 -42.31 3.85 -0.91
N THR A 8 -42.55 4.11 -2.19
CA THR A 8 -41.99 3.33 -3.30
C THR A 8 -40.47 3.34 -3.17
N THR A 9 -39.87 2.22 -2.78
CA THR A 9 -38.45 1.99 -3.03
C THR A 9 -38.29 1.72 -4.52
N SER A 10 -38.22 2.77 -5.35
CA SER A 10 -37.66 2.65 -6.70
C SER A 10 -36.16 2.43 -6.54
N SER A 11 -35.81 1.18 -6.30
CA SER A 11 -34.44 0.69 -6.38
C SER A 11 -34.02 0.78 -7.84
N GLN A 12 -33.26 1.82 -8.19
CA GLN A 12 -32.37 1.85 -9.34
C GLN A 12 -31.48 3.11 -9.32
N SER A 13 -30.56 3.17 -8.37
CA SER A 13 -29.28 3.84 -8.59
C SER A 13 -28.25 2.79 -9.03
N GLN A 14 -28.52 2.13 -10.15
CA GLN A 14 -27.49 1.43 -10.93
C GLN A 14 -27.46 1.97 -12.35
N GLN A 15 -27.42 3.30 -12.50
CA GLN A 15 -26.91 3.90 -13.72
C GLN A 15 -25.43 4.17 -13.53
N SER A 16 -24.61 3.13 -13.71
CA SER A 16 -23.15 3.25 -13.79
C SER A 16 -22.57 2.10 -14.61
N THR A 17 -22.99 1.98 -15.87
CA THR A 17 -22.33 1.06 -16.82
C THR A 17 -21.88 1.71 -18.13
N SER A 18 -21.94 3.04 -18.30
CA SER A 18 -21.40 3.69 -19.52
C SER A 18 -20.40 4.83 -19.29
N LYS A 19 -19.94 5.07 -18.05
CA LYS A 19 -18.86 6.04 -17.75
C LYS A 19 -17.95 5.58 -16.60
N ALA A 20 -17.84 4.28 -16.42
CA ALA A 20 -16.97 3.67 -15.41
C ALA A 20 -15.55 3.39 -15.96
N ASN A 21 -15.37 3.36 -17.28
CA ASN A 21 -14.08 3.08 -17.94
C ASN A 21 -13.23 4.32 -18.24
N ASP A 22 -13.71 5.53 -17.93
CA ASP A 22 -12.97 6.80 -18.13
C ASP A 22 -12.55 7.45 -16.81
N ARG A 23 -12.82 6.79 -15.68
CA ARG A 23 -12.37 7.27 -14.38
C ARG A 23 -10.90 6.87 -14.22
N LEU A 24 -10.02 7.86 -14.14
CA LEU A 24 -8.61 7.67 -13.81
C LEU A 24 -8.51 6.76 -12.58
N ARG A 25 -8.01 5.55 -12.79
CA ARG A 25 -7.78 4.56 -11.75
C ARG A 25 -6.28 4.30 -11.68
N VAL A 26 -5.80 4.07 -10.48
CA VAL A 26 -4.38 3.79 -10.25
C VAL A 26 -4.34 2.58 -9.35
N GLU A 27 -3.66 1.55 -9.82
CA GLU A 27 -3.33 0.34 -9.07
C GLU A 27 -1.84 0.40 -8.77
N ALA A 28 -1.43 -0.05 -7.58
CA ALA A 28 -0.02 -0.06 -7.21
C ALA A 28 0.42 -1.44 -6.80
N GLU A 29 1.61 -1.80 -7.24
CA GLU A 29 2.34 -2.96 -6.79
C GLU A 29 3.43 -2.50 -5.81
N THR A 30 3.47 -3.10 -4.62
CA THR A 30 4.49 -2.79 -3.61
C THR A 30 5.24 -4.06 -3.23
N GLY A 31 6.55 -3.92 -3.01
CA GLY A 31 7.39 -5.05 -2.63
C GLY A 31 8.76 -4.61 -2.15
N ASN A 32 9.52 -5.57 -1.63
CA ASN A 32 10.96 -5.43 -1.39
C ASN A 32 11.62 -6.65 -2.07
N PRO A 33 12.50 -6.44 -3.07
CA PRO A 33 13.16 -7.52 -3.80
C PRO A 33 14.26 -8.21 -2.99
N THR A 34 14.72 -7.60 -1.90
CA THR A 34 15.81 -8.11 -1.06
C THR A 34 15.38 -8.26 0.40
N SER A 35 16.28 -8.77 1.24
CA SER A 35 16.14 -8.75 2.70
C SER A 35 16.82 -7.53 3.33
N VAL A 36 17.22 -6.55 2.51
CA VAL A 36 17.86 -5.31 2.96
C VAL A 36 16.78 -4.30 3.31
N ILE A 37 17.03 -3.53 4.37
CA ILE A 37 16.15 -2.45 4.81
C ILE A 37 16.28 -1.27 3.82
N ASN A 38 15.16 -0.61 3.48
CA ASN A 38 15.09 0.52 2.54
C ASN A 38 15.30 0.18 1.07
N ASP A 39 15.06 -1.06 0.66
CA ASP A 39 15.12 -1.49 -0.75
C ASP A 39 13.72 -1.69 -1.36
N GLY A 40 12.69 -1.14 -0.70
CA GLY A 40 11.31 -1.22 -1.16
C GLY A 40 11.09 -0.53 -2.51
N TYR A 41 10.11 -1.03 -3.27
CA TYR A 41 9.59 -0.37 -4.46
C TYR A 41 8.07 -0.20 -4.41
N ILE A 42 7.61 0.84 -5.10
CA ILE A 42 6.21 1.05 -5.46
C ILE A 42 6.15 1.30 -6.97
N GLU A 43 5.40 0.48 -7.68
CA GLU A 43 5.17 0.61 -9.11
C GLU A 43 3.68 0.88 -9.37
N LEU A 44 3.40 1.97 -10.08
CA LEU A 44 2.06 2.44 -10.38
C LEU A 44 1.63 2.02 -11.79
N ASN A 45 0.44 1.43 -11.86
CA ASN A 45 -0.27 1.13 -13.09
C ASN A 45 -1.47 2.07 -13.20
N VAL A 46 -1.36 3.06 -14.09
CA VAL A 46 -2.45 4.01 -14.38
C VAL A 46 -3.38 3.38 -15.42
N LEU A 47 -4.65 3.21 -15.06
CA LEU A 47 -5.69 2.65 -15.91
C LEU A 47 -6.74 3.73 -16.20
N GLY A 48 -6.96 4.02 -17.49
CA GLY A 48 -7.83 5.10 -17.95
C GLY A 48 -7.17 6.49 -17.87
N GLY A 49 -7.96 7.55 -18.02
CA GLY A 49 -7.46 8.93 -18.09
C GLY A 49 -6.85 9.31 -19.45
N THR A 50 -6.34 10.54 -19.55
CA THR A 50 -5.72 11.06 -20.78
C THR A 50 -4.23 11.30 -20.57
N PRO A 51 -3.33 10.60 -21.28
CA PRO A 51 -1.90 10.90 -21.28
C PRO A 51 -1.61 12.32 -21.79
N PRO A 52 -0.45 12.93 -21.48
CA PRO A 52 0.58 12.47 -20.55
C PRO A 52 0.17 12.53 -19.07
N PHE A 53 0.77 11.68 -18.24
CA PHE A 53 0.59 11.70 -16.79
C PHE A 53 1.83 12.26 -16.11
N SER A 54 1.62 13.12 -15.11
CA SER A 54 2.67 13.60 -14.20
C SER A 54 2.51 12.96 -12.83
N PHE A 55 3.64 12.56 -12.25
CA PHE A 55 3.70 11.88 -10.96
C PHE A 55 4.49 12.74 -9.98
N LYS A 56 3.89 13.03 -8.83
CA LYS A 56 4.54 13.77 -7.75
C LYS A 56 4.49 12.95 -6.47
N TRP A 57 5.64 12.44 -6.06
CA TRP A 57 5.83 11.71 -4.81
C TRP A 57 6.12 12.68 -3.65
N SER A 58 5.67 12.35 -2.44
CA SER A 58 5.90 13.17 -1.24
C SER A 58 7.33 13.08 -0.69
N ASN A 59 8.09 12.03 -1.05
CA ASN A 59 9.48 11.88 -0.63
C ASN A 59 10.41 12.67 -1.55
N ARG A 60 11.18 13.62 -0.99
CA ARG A 60 12.07 14.53 -1.75
C ARG A 60 13.25 13.82 -2.41
N GLU A 61 13.63 12.64 -1.93
CA GLU A 61 14.70 11.84 -2.56
C GLU A 61 14.20 11.04 -3.77
N THR A 62 12.89 10.80 -3.87
CA THR A 62 12.26 10.14 -5.02
C THR A 62 11.77 11.19 -6.02
N ALA A 63 12.71 11.92 -6.63
CA ALA A 63 12.45 12.97 -7.61
C ALA A 63 12.01 12.42 -8.99
N LEU A 64 11.12 11.42 -9.01
CA LEU A 64 10.76 10.71 -10.22
C LEU A 64 9.34 11.13 -10.66
N GLU A 65 9.25 11.82 -11.80
CA GLU A 65 8.07 11.90 -12.67
C GLU A 65 7.72 10.51 -13.29
N SER A 66 8.27 9.44 -12.72
CA SER A 66 8.10 8.08 -13.21
C SER A 66 7.01 7.38 -12.41
N ASN A 67 6.39 6.40 -13.06
CA ASN A 67 5.41 5.51 -12.45
C ASN A 67 6.05 4.55 -11.42
N LYS A 68 7.37 4.51 -11.31
CA LYS A 68 8.11 3.64 -10.39
C LYS A 68 8.97 4.43 -9.42
N ALA A 69 8.82 4.11 -8.14
CA ALA A 69 9.64 4.58 -7.03
C ALA A 69 10.39 3.38 -6.41
N SER A 70 11.70 3.51 -6.20
CA SER A 70 12.57 2.48 -5.61
C SER A 70 13.44 3.08 -4.50
N GLY A 71 14.02 2.24 -3.64
CA GLY A 71 14.81 2.69 -2.49
C GLY A 71 13.93 3.25 -1.36
N LEU A 72 12.73 2.69 -1.20
CA LEU A 72 11.75 3.14 -0.23
C LEU A 72 11.89 2.37 1.09
N VAL A 73 11.70 3.09 2.19
CA VAL A 73 11.67 2.57 3.55
C VAL A 73 10.38 1.80 3.78
N GLU A 74 10.48 0.56 4.26
CA GLU A 74 9.31 -0.24 4.57
C GLU A 74 8.57 0.28 5.81
N GLY A 75 7.25 0.08 5.85
CA GLY A 75 6.40 0.43 7.00
C GLY A 75 5.95 1.90 7.06
N ILE A 76 6.42 2.76 6.16
CA ILE A 76 6.03 4.18 6.08
C ILE A 76 5.05 4.42 4.92
N PRO A 77 4.01 5.27 5.08
CA PRO A 77 3.14 5.68 3.98
C PRO A 77 3.83 6.69 3.06
N TYR A 78 3.78 6.42 1.76
CA TYR A 78 4.19 7.31 0.69
C TYR A 78 2.96 7.85 -0.05
N GLU A 79 2.87 9.17 -0.18
CA GLU A 79 1.80 9.82 -0.92
C GLU A 79 2.27 10.14 -2.33
N VAL A 80 1.42 9.86 -3.32
CA VAL A 80 1.66 10.19 -4.72
C VAL A 80 0.44 10.88 -5.30
N ILE A 81 0.70 11.98 -5.99
CA ILE A 81 -0.30 12.74 -6.74
C ILE A 81 -0.06 12.46 -8.21
N ILE A 82 -1.03 11.82 -8.87
CA ILE A 82 -1.04 11.57 -10.30
C ILE A 82 -1.95 12.61 -10.95
N THR A 83 -1.45 13.34 -11.94
CA THR A 83 -2.22 14.34 -12.69
C THR A 83 -2.26 13.98 -14.17
N ASP A 84 -3.45 13.95 -14.76
CA ASP A 84 -3.65 13.73 -16.21
C ASP A 84 -3.57 15.05 -17.01
N SER A 85 -3.57 14.94 -18.34
CA SER A 85 -3.50 16.11 -19.23
C SER A 85 -4.75 16.98 -19.23
N GLN A 86 -5.84 16.52 -18.61
CA GLN A 86 -7.06 17.29 -18.38
C GLN A 86 -7.05 18.00 -17.02
N ASN A 87 -5.91 18.03 -16.33
CA ASN A 87 -5.75 18.59 -14.98
C ASN A 87 -6.58 17.88 -13.90
N LYS A 88 -6.94 16.60 -14.11
CA LYS A 88 -7.55 15.77 -13.07
C LYS A 88 -6.43 15.14 -12.25
N SER A 89 -6.39 15.48 -10.97
CA SER A 89 -5.43 14.91 -10.02
C SER A 89 -6.09 13.88 -9.11
N ILE A 90 -5.36 12.81 -8.80
CA ILE A 90 -5.72 11.82 -7.79
C ILE A 90 -4.54 11.68 -6.83
N SER A 91 -4.81 11.80 -5.53
CA SER A 91 -3.85 11.42 -4.49
C SER A 91 -4.10 9.99 -4.03
N ARG A 92 -3.02 9.23 -3.89
CA ARG A 92 -3.00 7.87 -3.33
C ARG A 92 -1.93 7.79 -2.27
N SER A 93 -2.19 7.01 -1.23
CA SER A 93 -1.18 6.63 -0.24
C SER A 93 -0.91 5.14 -0.34
N TYR A 94 0.36 4.78 -0.36
CA TYR A 94 0.84 3.40 -0.45
C TYR A 94 1.91 3.14 0.61
N THR A 95 1.89 1.95 1.19
CA THR A 95 2.87 1.52 2.19
C THR A 95 3.52 0.23 1.72
N VAL A 96 4.85 0.20 1.68
CA VAL A 96 5.60 -1.04 1.46
C VAL A 96 5.54 -1.84 2.76
N LYS A 97 5.03 -3.07 2.71
CA LYS A 97 4.96 -3.92 3.90
C LYS A 97 6.38 -4.29 4.32
N ALA A 98 6.73 -4.01 5.58
CA ALA A 98 7.96 -4.51 6.15
C ALA A 98 7.88 -6.04 6.24
N GLN A 99 8.89 -6.72 5.72
CA GLN A 99 9.07 -8.13 6.02
C GLN A 99 9.54 -8.23 7.46
N SER A 100 8.68 -8.71 8.36
CA SER A 100 9.14 -9.12 9.69
C SER A 100 10.04 -10.33 9.49
N ILE A 101 11.36 -10.13 9.61
CA ILE A 101 12.26 -11.25 9.88
C ILE A 101 11.73 -11.94 11.12
N THR A 102 11.23 -13.18 10.95
CA THR A 102 10.95 -14.04 12.09
C THR A 102 12.30 -14.34 12.71
N GLU A 103 12.68 -13.57 13.73
CA GLU A 103 13.79 -13.93 14.58
C GLU A 103 13.43 -15.24 15.27
N THR A 104 13.79 -16.36 14.65
CA THR A 104 13.87 -17.63 15.35
C THR A 104 15.09 -17.50 16.25
N PHE A 105 14.88 -16.87 17.41
CA PHE A 105 15.81 -17.02 18.52
C PHE A 105 15.80 -18.52 18.78
N ASN A 106 16.82 -19.24 18.32
CA ASN A 106 16.97 -20.66 18.63
C ASN A 106 17.03 -20.73 20.16
N SER A 107 15.89 -20.95 20.81
CA SER A 107 15.76 -21.15 22.25
C SER A 107 16.34 -22.50 22.67
N LYS A 108 17.49 -22.88 22.12
CA LYS A 108 18.50 -23.60 22.89
C LYS A 108 19.30 -22.57 23.66
N PHE A 109 18.61 -21.93 24.61
CA PHE A 109 19.29 -21.50 25.81
C PHE A 109 19.69 -22.82 26.47
N ASP A 110 20.90 -23.33 26.21
CA ASP A 110 21.48 -24.40 27.02
C ASP A 110 21.93 -23.70 28.32
N PRO A 111 21.19 -23.80 29.43
CA PRO A 111 21.68 -23.24 30.67
C PRO A 111 22.94 -24.01 31.07
N LEU A 112 24.10 -23.38 30.93
CA LEU A 112 25.39 -23.83 31.48
C LEU A 112 25.35 -24.09 33.01
N PHE A 113 24.24 -23.75 33.66
CA PHE A 113 24.01 -23.94 35.08
C PHE A 113 23.63 -25.39 35.48
N THR A 114 23.35 -26.29 34.53
CA THR A 114 23.09 -27.72 34.82
C THR A 114 24.27 -28.41 35.54
N LEU A 115 25.49 -27.87 35.46
CA LEU A 115 26.67 -28.43 36.16
C LEU A 115 26.84 -27.91 37.60
N MET A 116 26.19 -26.81 37.99
CA MET A 116 26.34 -26.23 39.33
C MET A 116 25.37 -26.80 40.36
N SER A 117 24.36 -27.56 39.92
CA SER A 117 23.41 -28.26 40.79
C SER A 117 23.83 -29.70 41.18
N SER A 118 24.99 -30.19 40.70
CA SER A 118 25.49 -31.54 41.02
C SER A 118 26.50 -31.61 42.17
N VAL A 119 26.89 -30.47 42.74
CA VAL A 119 27.82 -30.41 43.89
C VAL A 119 27.05 -29.92 45.12
N LEU A 120 25.96 -30.60 45.47
CA LEU A 120 25.35 -30.45 46.80
C LEU A 120 24.41 -31.59 47.19
N PHE A 121 24.76 -32.85 46.90
CA PHE A 121 24.26 -34.02 47.65
C PHE A 121 25.35 -35.09 47.69
#